data_AF-A0A2V8NWU3-F1
#
_entry.id   AF-A0A2V8NWU3-F1
#
_cell.length_a   1.000
_cell.length_b   1.000
_cell.length_c   1.000
_cell.angle_alpha   90.00
_cell.angle_beta   90.00
_cell.angle_gamma   90.00
#
_symmetry.space_group_name_H-M   'P 1'
#
loop_
_entity.id
_entity.type
_entity.pdbx_description
1 polymer ?
#
loop_
_entity_poly.entity_id
_entity_poly.type
_entity_poly.pdbx_seq_one_letter_code
_entity_poly.pdbx_strand_id
1 'polypeptide(L)'
;MTFTVTLSSASNLTASVNFATANGTATAPSDYLVTNGTLTFNPGDLTKTINVTINGDQLFEPDETFTVNLSNPVNTTISKATGIGTILNDDAQGGIISFSQANYSVAESGGSITITVNRTG
;
A
#
# COMPACT_ATOMS: atom_id res chain seq x y z
N MET A 1 9.37 1.05 2.77
CA MET A 1 8.82 -0.11 3.50
C MET A 1 9.79 -1.29 3.44
N THR A 2 9.96 -2.00 4.55
CA THR A 2 10.91 -3.12 4.66
C THR A 2 10.17 -4.43 4.93
N PHE A 3 10.47 -5.45 4.13
CA PHE A 3 10.00 -6.82 4.31
C PHE A 3 11.16 -7.69 4.80
N THR A 4 10.99 -8.35 5.95
CA THR A 4 11.96 -9.31 6.47
C THR A 4 11.61 -10.71 5.98
N VAL A 5 12.56 -11.37 5.32
CA VAL A 5 12.45 -12.76 4.88
C VAL A 5 13.34 -13.62 5.77
N THR A 6 12.76 -14.68 6.32
CA THR A 6 13.44 -15.58 7.25
C THR A 6 13.66 -16.96 6.66
N LEU A 7 14.82 -17.55 6.95
CA LEU A 7 15.10 -18.96 6.74
C LEU A 7 14.90 -19.68 8.09
N SER A 8 14.12 -20.76 8.11
CA SER A 8 13.70 -21.42 9.35
C SER A 8 14.83 -22.07 10.14
N SER A 9 15.93 -22.41 9.47
CA SER A 9 17.08 -23.09 10.06
C SER A 9 18.32 -22.87 9.22
N ALA A 10 19.48 -22.80 9.87
CA ALA A 10 20.75 -22.69 9.16
C ALA A 10 21.04 -23.97 8.38
N SER A 11 21.76 -23.82 7.28
CA SER A 11 22.29 -24.91 6.47
C SER A 11 23.74 -24.59 6.09
N ASN A 12 24.50 -25.63 5.75
CA ASN A 12 25.83 -25.47 5.15
C ASN A 12 25.77 -25.17 3.65
N LEU A 13 24.57 -25.20 3.05
CA LEU A 13 24.33 -24.82 1.67
C LEU A 13 23.94 -23.35 1.57
N THR A 14 24.44 -22.66 0.55
CA THR A 14 23.88 -21.37 0.15
C THR A 14 22.48 -21.59 -0.44
N ALA A 15 21.50 -20.88 0.10
CA ALA A 15 20.13 -20.87 -0.38
C ALA A 15 19.79 -19.54 -1.05
N SER A 16 18.89 -19.55 -2.02
CA SER A 16 18.39 -18.33 -2.63
C SER A 16 16.92 -18.40 -3.03
N VAL A 17 16.31 -17.23 -3.13
CA VAL A 17 14.96 -17.01 -3.69
C VAL A 17 14.97 -15.73 -4.51
N ASN A 18 14.24 -15.70 -5.61
CA ASN A 18 13.93 -14.47 -6.32
C ASN A 18 12.77 -13.75 -5.63
N PHE A 19 12.69 -12.43 -5.79
CA PHE A 19 11.56 -11.64 -5.35
C PHE A 19 11.19 -10.57 -6.37
N ALA A 20 9.91 -10.20 -6.43
CA ALA A 20 9.42 -9.06 -7.20
C ALA A 20 8.17 -8.45 -6.54
N THR A 21 8.03 -7.14 -6.63
CA THR A 21 6.79 -6.45 -6.28
C THR A 21 5.70 -6.67 -7.34
N ALA A 22 4.45 -6.65 -6.94
CA ALA A 22 3.29 -6.64 -7.84
C ALA A 22 2.18 -5.75 -7.30
N ASN A 23 1.52 -5.02 -8.21
CA ASN A 23 0.46 -4.07 -7.89
C ASN A 23 -0.70 -4.74 -7.15
N GLY A 24 -1.35 -3.98 -6.27
CA GLY A 24 -2.66 -4.29 -5.71
C GLY A 24 -3.59 -3.12 -5.99
N THR A 25 -4.08 -2.46 -4.94
CA THR A 25 -4.69 -1.12 -5.08
C THR A 25 -3.61 -0.06 -5.27
N ALA A 26 -2.46 -0.21 -4.60
CA ALA A 26 -1.27 0.58 -4.88
C ALA A 26 -0.58 0.07 -6.15
N THR A 27 -0.12 0.99 -6.98
CA THR A 27 0.43 0.80 -8.32
C THR A 27 1.79 1.49 -8.51
N ALA A 28 2.73 0.81 -9.14
CA ALA A 28 4.00 1.42 -9.54
C ALA A 28 3.89 2.13 -10.92
N PRO A 29 4.56 3.27 -11.14
CA PRO A 29 5.48 3.94 -10.22
C PRO A 29 4.80 5.01 -9.34
N SER A 30 3.46 5.10 -9.32
CA SER A 30 2.73 6.15 -8.57
C SER A 30 3.03 6.04 -7.08
N ASP A 31 2.67 4.91 -6.47
CA ASP A 31 2.56 4.79 -5.01
C ASP A 31 3.81 4.11 -4.42
N TYR A 32 4.54 3.36 -5.25
CA TYR A 32 5.81 2.75 -4.90
C TYR A 32 6.69 2.48 -6.13
N LEU A 33 7.99 2.25 -5.93
CA LEU A 33 8.90 1.86 -7.01
C LEU A 33 8.97 0.34 -7.17
N VAL A 34 9.01 -0.14 -8.42
CA VAL A 34 9.22 -1.56 -8.71
C VAL A 34 10.54 -2.02 -8.08
N THR A 35 10.47 -3.03 -7.22
CA THR A 35 11.65 -3.66 -6.61
C THR A 35 11.61 -5.15 -6.91
N ASN A 36 12.69 -5.66 -7.48
CA ASN A 36 12.88 -7.09 -7.72
C ASN A 36 14.36 -7.45 -7.55
N GLY A 37 14.65 -8.74 -7.43
CA GLY A 37 16.01 -9.24 -7.29
C GLY A 37 16.08 -10.65 -6.74
N THR A 38 17.24 -11.00 -6.19
CA THR A 38 17.50 -12.29 -5.56
C THR A 38 18.00 -12.07 -4.14
N LEU A 39 17.42 -12.79 -3.18
CA LEU A 39 17.95 -12.90 -1.83
C LEU A 39 18.85 -14.13 -1.75
N THR A 40 20.07 -13.94 -1.26
CA THR A 40 21.03 -15.02 -1.02
C THR A 40 21.30 -15.16 0.48
N PHE A 41 21.04 -16.34 1.01
CA PHE A 41 21.35 -16.75 2.38
C PHE A 41 22.62 -17.59 2.34
N ASN A 42 23.73 -17.02 2.81
CA ASN A 42 24.97 -17.76 3.00
C ASN A 42 24.85 -18.70 4.22
N PRO A 43 25.74 -19.69 4.37
CA PRO A 43 25.75 -20.52 5.58
C PRO A 43 25.76 -19.67 6.86
N GLY A 44 24.76 -19.91 7.72
CA GLY A 44 24.54 -19.15 8.96
C GLY A 44 23.61 -17.94 8.85
N ASP A 45 23.32 -17.45 7.65
CA ASP A 45 22.33 -16.39 7.46
C ASP A 45 20.92 -16.93 7.68
N LEU A 46 20.16 -16.29 8.58
CA LEU A 46 18.76 -16.64 8.84
C LEU A 46 17.78 -15.57 8.41
N THR A 47 18.25 -14.36 8.11
CA THR A 47 17.41 -13.22 7.76
C THR A 47 18.00 -12.43 6.61
N LYS A 48 17.11 -11.94 5.76
CA LYS A 48 17.39 -10.95 4.70
C LYS A 48 16.25 -9.95 4.65
N THR A 49 16.51 -8.79 4.06
CA THR A 49 15.51 -7.74 3.93
C THR A 49 15.32 -7.34 2.47
N ILE A 50 14.09 -6.97 2.13
CA ILE A 50 13.72 -6.33 0.87
C ILE A 50 13.23 -4.93 1.23
N ASN A 51 13.83 -3.91 0.64
CA ASN A 51 13.43 -2.53 0.82
C ASN A 51 12.69 -2.04 -0.44
N VAL A 52 11.45 -1.62 -0.26
CA VAL A 52 10.61 -1.02 -1.30
C VAL A 52 10.45 0.46 -0.99
N THR A 53 10.79 1.32 -1.95
CA THR A 53 10.56 2.77 -1.83
C THR A 53 9.09 3.05 -2.03
N ILE A 54 8.49 3.77 -1.08
CA ILE A 54 7.10 4.25 -1.14
C ILE A 54 7.15 5.72 -1.55
N ASN A 55 6.29 6.11 -2.47
CA ASN A 55 6.15 7.48 -2.94
C ASN A 55 4.91 8.07 -2.26
N GLY A 56 5.10 9.06 -1.40
CA GLY A 56 3.98 9.81 -0.83
C GLY A 56 3.76 11.10 -1.62
N ASP A 57 2.53 11.60 -1.62
CA ASP A 57 2.20 12.92 -2.15
C ASP A 57 1.33 13.74 -1.18
N GLN A 58 0.37 14.52 -1.68
CA GLN A 58 -0.56 15.33 -0.86
C GLN A 58 -2.03 15.08 -1.26
N LEU A 59 -2.28 14.08 -2.11
CA LEU A 59 -3.60 13.72 -2.59
C LEU A 59 -4.21 12.72 -1.62
N PHE A 60 -5.41 13.01 -1.14
CA PHE A 60 -6.14 12.03 -0.34
C PHE A 60 -6.44 10.77 -1.16
N GLU A 61 -5.93 9.65 -0.69
CA GLU A 61 -6.16 8.31 -1.23
C GLU A 61 -6.67 7.40 -0.09
N PRO A 62 -7.50 6.37 -0.35
CA PRO A 62 -7.75 5.34 0.65
C PRO A 62 -6.46 4.57 0.99
N ASP A 63 -6.43 3.84 2.11
CA ASP A 63 -5.32 2.91 2.36
C ASP A 63 -5.18 1.90 1.20
N GLU A 64 -3.94 1.73 0.75
CA GLU A 64 -3.65 0.92 -0.43
C GLU A 64 -2.73 -0.26 -0.14
N THR A 65 -2.76 -1.28 -1.00
CA THR A 65 -1.96 -2.50 -0.83
C THR A 65 -1.21 -2.86 -2.09
N PHE A 66 -0.02 -3.43 -1.91
CA PHE A 66 0.73 -4.14 -2.94
C PHE A 66 1.36 -5.40 -2.36
N THR A 67 1.97 -6.23 -3.20
CA THR A 67 2.61 -7.47 -2.76
C THR A 67 4.08 -7.57 -3.11
N VAL A 68 4.83 -8.35 -2.33
CA VAL A 68 6.16 -8.87 -2.66
C VAL A 68 6.06 -10.38 -2.76
N ASN A 69 6.41 -10.94 -3.91
CA ASN A 69 6.26 -12.36 -4.21
C ASN A 69 7.63 -13.03 -4.34
N LEU A 70 7.84 -14.08 -3.55
CA LEU A 70 9.02 -14.94 -3.62
C LEU A 70 8.83 -16.04 -4.67
N SER A 71 9.89 -16.37 -5.39
CA SER A 71 9.86 -17.39 -6.45
C SER A 71 11.22 -18.07 -6.61
N ASN A 72 11.27 -19.14 -7.41
CA ASN A 72 12.50 -19.81 -7.82
C ASN A 72 13.45 -20.17 -6.67
N PRO A 73 12.99 -20.94 -5.66
CA PRO A 73 13.85 -21.32 -4.55
C PRO A 73 14.96 -22.27 -5.00
N VAL A 74 16.16 -22.08 -4.45
CA VAL A 74 17.33 -22.95 -4.62
C VAL A 74 17.83 -23.38 -3.26
N ASN A 75 18.01 -24.69 -3.05
CA ASN A 75 18.43 -25.30 -1.78
C ASN A 75 17.55 -24.93 -0.57
N THR A 76 16.29 -24.56 -0.83
CA THR A 76 15.29 -24.20 0.18
C THR A 76 13.88 -24.44 -0.39
N THR A 77 12.85 -24.24 0.43
CA THR A 77 11.44 -24.24 0.01
C THR A 77 10.75 -22.99 0.49
N ILE A 78 9.71 -22.56 -0.23
CA ILE A 78 8.92 -21.38 0.12
C ILE A 78 7.66 -21.84 0.83
N SER A 79 7.56 -21.58 2.13
CA SER A 79 6.36 -21.88 2.93
C SER A 79 5.29 -20.78 2.84
N LYS A 80 5.72 -19.53 2.66
CA LYS A 80 4.87 -18.36 2.42
C LYS A 80 5.45 -17.53 1.29
N ALA A 81 4.80 -17.56 0.13
CA ALA A 81 5.31 -16.92 -1.08
C ALA A 81 5.04 -15.41 -1.15
N THR A 82 4.01 -14.92 -0.45
CA THR A 82 3.54 -13.54 -0.61
C THR A 82 3.61 -12.78 0.72
N GLY A 83 4.28 -11.63 0.69
CA GLY A 83 4.17 -10.57 1.69
C GLY A 83 3.24 -9.47 1.18
N ILE A 84 2.32 -8.99 2.02
CA ILE A 84 1.43 -7.86 1.71
C ILE A 84 2.00 -6.62 2.37
N GLY A 85 2.16 -5.55 1.59
CA GLY A 85 2.47 -4.22 2.08
C GLY A 85 1.24 -3.33 2.03
N THR A 86 0.99 -2.56 3.09
CA THR A 86 -0.08 -1.57 3.14
C THR A 86 0.54 -0.18 3.22
N ILE A 87 0.15 0.71 2.32
CA ILE A 87 0.45 2.14 2.35
C ILE A 87 -0.74 2.80 3.05
N LEU A 88 -0.50 3.41 4.21
CA LEU A 88 -1.52 4.10 4.97
C LEU A 88 -1.58 5.55 4.52
N ASN A 89 -2.77 6.03 4.19
CA ASN A 89 -2.94 7.43 3.80
C ASN A 89 -2.76 8.34 5.04
N ASP A 90 -1.85 9.30 4.94
CA ASP A 90 -1.64 10.35 5.93
C ASP A 90 -2.12 11.73 5.45
N ASP A 91 -2.73 11.80 4.28
CA ASP A 91 -3.29 13.02 3.73
C ASP A 91 -4.67 13.36 4.25
N ALA A 92 -4.94 14.65 4.37
CA ALA A 92 -6.23 15.14 4.83
C ALA A 92 -7.29 14.93 3.74
N GLN A 93 -8.38 14.24 4.10
CA GLN A 93 -9.55 14.24 3.25
C GLN A 93 -10.04 15.67 3.04
N GLY A 94 -10.47 16.02 1.83
CA GLY A 94 -10.97 17.35 1.49
C GLY A 94 -12.22 17.79 2.26
N GLY A 95 -12.63 17.11 3.32
CA GLY A 95 -13.83 17.39 4.09
C GLY A 95 -15.11 16.88 3.41
N ILE A 96 -16.17 16.88 4.19
CA ILE A 96 -17.52 16.43 3.82
C ILE A 96 -18.30 17.64 3.33
N ILE A 97 -18.95 17.50 2.17
CA ILE A 97 -19.88 18.49 1.64
C ILE A 97 -21.31 18.10 2.02
N SER A 98 -22.08 19.03 2.55
CA SER A 98 -23.48 18.81 2.95
C SER A 98 -24.35 20.03 2.69
N PHE A 99 -25.64 19.82 2.43
CA PHE A 99 -26.61 20.90 2.50
C PHE A 99 -26.77 21.40 3.94
N SER A 100 -26.96 22.70 4.11
CA SER A 100 -27.15 23.30 5.45
C SER A 100 -28.38 22.78 6.20
N GLN A 101 -29.39 22.30 5.47
CA GLN A 101 -30.61 21.71 5.99
C GLN A 101 -31.06 20.54 5.10
N ALA A 102 -31.86 19.62 5.65
CA ALA A 102 -32.40 18.48 4.90
C ALA A 102 -33.60 18.85 4.01
N ASN A 103 -34.36 19.89 4.39
CA ASN A 103 -35.54 20.35 3.67
C ASN A 103 -35.49 21.86 3.49
N TYR A 104 -35.93 22.33 2.33
CA TYR A 104 -36.07 23.75 2.01
C TYR A 104 -37.48 24.01 1.51
N SER A 105 -38.07 25.14 1.91
CA SER A 105 -39.38 25.57 1.42
C SER A 105 -39.31 27.03 1.02
N VAL A 106 -40.02 27.38 -0.05
CA VAL A 106 -40.19 28.75 -0.54
C VAL A 106 -41.65 28.92 -0.97
N ALA A 107 -42.22 30.10 -0.73
CA ALA A 107 -43.54 30.42 -1.23
C ALA A 107 -43.54 30.56 -2.76
N GLU A 108 -44.66 30.27 -3.43
CA GLU A 108 -44.77 30.34 -4.90
C GLU A 108 -44.52 31.76 -5.45
N SER A 109 -44.75 32.79 -4.64
CA SER A 109 -44.42 34.19 -4.95
C SER A 109 -43.03 34.63 -4.47
N GLY A 110 -42.25 33.73 -3.88
CA GLY A 110 -41.01 34.04 -3.15
C GLY A 110 -39.77 34.24 -4.04
N GLY A 111 -39.88 34.01 -5.35
CA GLY A 111 -38.75 34.13 -6.28
C GLY A 111 -37.69 33.05 -6.02
N SER A 112 -36.42 33.45 -5.88
CA SER A 112 -35.29 32.53 -5.64
C SER A 112 -34.84 32.55 -4.18
N ILE A 113 -34.50 31.37 -3.64
CA ILE A 113 -33.84 31.24 -2.34
C ILE A 113 -32.37 30.87 -2.50
N THR A 114 -31.54 31.35 -1.57
CA THR A 114 -30.16 30.89 -1.44
C THR A 114 -30.14 29.64 -0.58
N ILE A 115 -29.61 28.54 -1.12
CA ILE A 115 -29.34 27.31 -0.37
C ILE A 115 -27.86 27.29 -0.01
N THR A 116 -27.57 27.25 1.29
CA THR A 116 -26.20 27.13 1.79
C THR A 116 -25.74 25.67 1.74
N VAL A 117 -24.51 25.48 1.27
CA VAL A 117 -23.77 24.23 1.34
C VAL A 117 -22.62 24.40 2.33
N ASN A 118 -22.48 23.46 3.25
CA ASN A 118 -21.42 23.39 4.24
C ASN A 118 -20.29 22.48 3.75
N ARG A 119 -19.05 22.83 4.10
CA ARG A 119 -17.88 21.96 4.02
C ARG A 119 -17.29 21.79 5.41
N THR A 120 -17.17 20.55 5.89
CA THR A 120 -16.52 20.23 7.17
C THR A 120 -15.31 19.35 6.92
N GLY A 121 -14.11 19.83 7.27
CA GLY A 121 -12.84 19.11 7.19
C GLY A 121 -11.89 19.64 8.24
#